data_AF-A0A0H3G4H8-F1
#
_entry.id   AF-A0A0H3G4H8-F1
#
_cell.length_a   1.000
_cell.length_b   1.000
_cell.length_c   1.000
_cell.angle_alpha   90.00
_cell.angle_beta   90.00
_cell.angle_gamma   90.00
#
_symmetry.space_group_name_H-M   'P 1'
#
loop_
_entity.id
_entity.type
_entity.pdbx_description
1 polymer ?
#
loop_
_entity_poly.entity_id
_entity_poly.type
_entity_poly.pdbx_seq_one_letter_code
_entity_poly.pdbx_strand_id
1 'polypeptide(L)' 'MLSMSENNDAAHAPENVDKRRFEDLPPAAQRALKEAEARRAAEKAEKLPREIGGRGGKDPARYGDWEIKGRTIDF' A
#
# COMPACT_ATOMS: atom_id res chain seq x y z
N MET A 1 -44.83 -4.91 10.20
CA MET A 1 -44.10 -5.03 11.49
C MET A 1 -43.05 -6.11 11.31
N LEU A 2 -41.82 -5.86 11.81
CA LEU A 2 -40.57 -6.62 11.66
C LEU A 2 -39.93 -6.62 10.27
N SER A 3 -38.61 -6.57 10.08
CA SER A 3 -37.43 -6.10 10.84
C SER A 3 -36.23 -6.41 9.94
N MET A 4 -35.19 -5.60 10.03
CA MET A 4 -33.90 -5.62 9.32
C MET A 4 -33.33 -6.99 8.90
N SER A 5 -32.75 -7.02 7.70
CA SER A 5 -31.46 -7.69 7.47
C SER A 5 -30.62 -6.80 6.58
N GLU A 6 -29.78 -5.98 7.22
CA GLU A 6 -28.76 -5.16 6.59
C GLU A 6 -27.84 -6.05 5.75
N ASN A 7 -27.75 -5.74 4.45
CA ASN A 7 -26.73 -6.30 3.57
C ASN A 7 -25.39 -5.76 4.05
N ASN A 8 -24.72 -6.57 4.88
CA ASN A 8 -23.37 -6.34 5.33
C ASN A 8 -22.40 -6.63 4.19
N ASP A 9 -22.29 -5.71 3.23
CA ASP A 9 -21.17 -5.61 2.29
C ASP A 9 -19.92 -5.09 3.03
N ALA A 10 -19.53 -5.80 4.10
CA ALA A 10 -18.21 -5.66 4.67
C ALA A 10 -17.25 -6.30 3.68
N ALA A 11 -16.57 -5.45 2.92
CA ALA A 11 -15.44 -5.79 2.07
C ALA A 11 -14.52 -6.81 2.77
N HIS A 12 -14.71 -8.08 2.43
CA HIS A 12 -13.80 -9.15 2.78
C HIS A 12 -12.56 -8.93 1.91
N ALA A 13 -11.67 -8.05 2.38
CA ALA A 13 -10.30 -7.98 1.87
C ALA A 13 -9.78 -9.43 1.86
N PRO A 14 -9.31 -9.97 0.72
CA PRO A 14 -8.95 -11.38 0.63
C PRO A 14 -7.87 -11.66 1.67
N GLU A 15 -8.29 -12.30 2.75
CA GLU A 15 -7.45 -12.68 3.85
C GLU A 15 -6.53 -13.77 3.29
N ASN A 16 -5.24 -13.44 3.25
CA ASN A 16 -4.16 -14.37 2.90
C ASN A 16 -4.11 -14.82 1.42
N VAL A 17 -3.68 -13.91 0.54
CA VAL A 17 -3.07 -14.31 -0.73
C VAL A 17 -1.79 -15.07 -0.42
N ASP A 18 -1.87 -16.40 -0.49
CA ASP A 18 -0.75 -17.33 -0.44
C ASP A 18 0.44 -16.73 -1.21
N LYS A 19 1.51 -16.39 -0.49
CA LYS A 19 2.74 -15.88 -1.09
C LYS A 19 3.43 -17.03 -1.82
N ARG A 20 2.93 -17.35 -3.02
CA ARG A 20 3.53 -18.33 -3.93
C ARG A 20 5.03 -18.09 -3.99
N ARG A 21 5.81 -19.14 -3.77
CA ARG A 21 7.27 -19.06 -3.85
C ARG A 21 7.66 -18.69 -5.27
N PHE A 22 8.80 -18.03 -5.44
CA PHE A 22 9.21 -17.53 -6.75
C PHE A 22 9.27 -18.66 -7.80
N GLU A 23 9.67 -19.84 -7.37
CA GLU A 23 9.79 -21.06 -8.16
C GLU A 23 8.44 -21.57 -8.67
N ASP A 24 7.36 -21.33 -7.91
CA ASP A 24 5.99 -21.76 -8.25
C ASP A 24 5.32 -20.80 -9.24
N LEU A 25 5.96 -19.67 -9.57
CA LEU A 25 5.40 -18.68 -10.47
C LEU A 25 5.58 -19.09 -11.94
N PRO A 26 4.60 -18.78 -12.81
CA PRO A 26 4.76 -18.95 -14.25
C PRO A 26 6.02 -18.22 -14.77
N PRO A 27 6.65 -18.71 -15.84
CA PRO A 27 7.87 -18.10 -16.39
C PRO A 27 7.74 -16.60 -16.71
N ALA A 28 6.56 -16.15 -17.12
CA ALA A 28 6.27 -14.75 -17.37
C ALA A 28 6.33 -13.90 -16.08
N ALA A 29 5.79 -14.40 -14.98
CA ALA A 29 5.80 -13.72 -13.69
C ALA A 29 7.23 -13.66 -13.10
N GLN A 30 8.00 -14.74 -13.24
CA GLN A 30 9.40 -14.77 -12.83
C GLN A 30 10.25 -13.72 -13.58
N ARG A 31 10.04 -13.59 -14.90
CA ARG A 31 10.70 -12.58 -15.73
C ARG A 31 10.33 -11.16 -15.29
N ALA A 32 9.04 -10.89 -15.07
CA ALA A 32 8.57 -9.59 -14.63
C ALA A 32 9.16 -9.18 -13.27
N LEU A 33 9.25 -10.12 -12.32
CA LEU A 33 9.88 -9.86 -11.02
C LEU A 33 11.38 -9.59 -11.15
N LYS A 34 12.10 -10.37 -11.97
CA LYS A 34 13.53 -10.16 -12.25
C LYS A 34 13.79 -8.80 -12.91
N GLU A 35 12.94 -8.40 -13.86
CA GLU A 35 13.03 -7.09 -14.50
C GLU A 35 12.75 -5.96 -13.50
N ALA A 36 11.72 -6.08 -12.67
CA ALA A 36 11.41 -5.10 -11.63
C ALA A 36 12.55 -4.98 -10.60
N GLU A 37 13.17 -6.10 -10.23
CA GLU A 37 14.36 -6.11 -9.36
C GLU A 37 15.55 -5.43 -10.04
N ALA A 38 15.81 -5.74 -11.31
CA ALA A 38 16.87 -5.08 -12.09
C ALA A 38 16.63 -3.56 -12.19
N ARG A 39 15.38 -3.13 -12.37
CA ARG A 39 15.01 -1.70 -12.35
C ARG A 39 15.28 -1.06 -11.00
N ARG A 40 14.89 -1.69 -9.88
CA ARG A 40 15.18 -1.17 -8.53
C ARG A 40 16.68 -1.11 -8.23
N ALA A 41 17.43 -2.12 -8.68
CA ALA A 41 18.88 -2.15 -8.54
C ALA A 41 19.57 -1.04 -9.37
N ALA A 42 19.05 -0.77 -10.57
CA ALA A 42 19.52 0.30 -11.44
C ALA A 42 19.10 1.70 -10.95
N GLU A 43 17.90 1.85 -10.41
CA GLU A 43 17.38 3.07 -9.78
C GLU A 43 18.05 3.40 -8.44
N LYS A 44 18.95 2.50 -7.97
CA LYS A 44 19.93 2.68 -6.90
C LYS A 44 19.53 3.77 -5.92
N ALA A 45 18.45 3.50 -5.17
CA ALA A 45 17.80 4.34 -4.16
C ALA A 45 18.51 5.67 -4.01
N GLU A 46 18.17 6.62 -4.90
CA GLU A 46 18.56 8.00 -4.72
C GLU A 46 18.20 8.31 -3.27
N LYS A 47 19.22 8.51 -2.42
CA LYS A 47 19.02 8.80 -1.01
C LYS A 47 18.41 10.20 -0.99
N LEU A 48 17.13 10.28 -1.31
CA LEU A 48 16.37 11.49 -1.17
C LEU A 48 16.61 11.91 0.27
N PRO A 49 17.06 13.16 0.49
CA PRO A 49 17.27 13.64 1.83
C PRO A 49 15.99 13.35 2.59
N ARG A 50 16.14 12.65 3.72
CA ARG A 50 15.00 12.32 4.56
C ARG A 50 14.26 13.62 4.82
N GLU A 51 12.97 13.66 4.51
CA GLU A 51 12.16 14.82 4.86
C GLU A 51 12.28 15.07 6.37
N ILE A 52 12.83 16.22 6.74
CA ILE A 52 12.97 16.63 8.14
C ILE A 52 11.75 17.50 8.45
N GLY A 53 10.91 17.06 9.38
CA GLY A 53 9.69 17.78 9.76
C GLY A 53 8.46 17.48 8.88
N GLY A 54 8.58 16.65 7.85
CA GLY A 54 7.42 16.12 7.13
C GLY A 54 6.62 15.16 8.02
N ARG A 55 5.29 15.13 7.88
CA ARG A 55 4.43 14.28 8.74
C ARG A 55 4.66 12.77 8.56
N GLY A 56 5.40 12.39 7.51
CA GLY A 56 5.52 11.00 7.06
C GLY A 56 4.17 10.48 6.52
N GLY A 57 4.18 9.31 5.88
CA GLY A 57 2.96 8.70 5.37
C GLY A 57 2.47 9.28 4.03
N LYS A 58 1.28 8.86 3.60
CA LYS A 58 0.71 9.23 2.29
C LYS A 58 0.15 10.65 2.31
N ASP A 59 -0.07 11.25 1.14
CA ASP A 59 -0.59 12.61 0.95
C ASP A 59 -1.93 12.85 1.73
N PRO A 60 -2.03 13.84 2.63
CA PRO A 60 -3.25 14.03 3.44
C PRO A 60 -4.43 14.46 2.57
N ALA A 61 -4.19 15.21 1.50
CA ALA A 61 -5.24 15.66 0.59
C ALA A 61 -5.89 14.49 -0.15
N ARG A 62 -5.13 13.40 -0.39
CA ARG A 62 -5.64 12.20 -1.06
C ARG A 62 -6.32 11.21 -0.11
N TYR A 63 -5.85 11.12 1.12
CA TYR A 63 -6.27 10.06 2.05
C TYR A 63 -7.05 10.57 3.27
N GLY A 64 -7.28 11.88 3.39
CA GLY A 64 -8.03 12.49 4.49
C GLY A 64 -7.29 12.51 5.84
N ASP A 65 -6.02 12.09 5.87
CA ASP A 65 -5.22 11.91 7.08
C ASP A 65 -4.50 13.21 7.49
N TRP A 66 -5.30 14.25 7.72
CA TRP A 66 -4.86 15.56 8.22
C TRP A 66 -4.66 15.57 9.74
N GLU A 67 -4.91 14.46 10.43
CA GLU A 67 -4.81 14.39 11.87
C GLU A 67 -3.40 14.04 12.34
N ILE A 68 -2.81 14.90 13.18
CA ILE A 68 -1.55 14.63 13.87
C ILE A 68 -1.84 14.70 15.37
N LYS A 69 -1.69 13.56 16.07
CA LYS A 69 -1.95 13.43 17.52
C LYS A 69 -3.38 13.88 17.91
N GLY A 70 -4.38 13.52 17.11
CA GLY A 70 -5.80 13.82 17.36
C GLY A 70 -6.21 15.27 17.10
N ARG A 71 -5.42 16.01 16.31
CA ARG A 71 -5.76 17.37 15.84
C ARG A 71 -5.61 17.42 14.34
N THR A 72 -6.61 17.96 13.65
CA THR A 72 -6.52 18.32 12.24
C THR A 72 -5.54 19.49 12.10
N ILE A 73 -4.49 19.33 11.30
CA ILE A 73 -3.44 20.34 11.06
C ILE A 73 -3.34 20.57 9.56
N ASP A 74 -3.48 21.81 9.10
CA ASP A 74 -3.50 22.19 7.68
C ASP A 74 -2.38 23.17 7.24
N PHE A 75 -1.29 23.30 8.03
CA PHE A 75 -0.10 24.10 7.70
C PHE A 75 1.18 23.59 8.38
#